data_AF-A0A2U3DS17-F1
#
_entry.id   AF-A0A2U3DS17-F1
#
_cell.length_a   1.000
_cell.length_b   1.000
_cell.length_c   1.000
_cell.angle_alpha   90.00
_cell.angle_beta   90.00
_cell.angle_gamma   90.00
#
_symmetry.space_group_name_H-M   'P 1'
#
loop_
_entity.id
_entity.type
_entity.pdbx_description
1 polymer ?
#
loop_
_entity_poly.entity_id
_entity_poly.type
_entity_poly.pdbx_seq_one_letter_code
_entity_poly.pdbx_strand_id
1 'polypeptide(L)'
;MPALTDGPLSKRILLQTPWSPNVAVQEILCSVQTEHGQFLGVKIDLPMGDSWPGNADALHWLYRDKNGLRLWQEIQQRPRAADVSPPEIERVLAHYETQDNRVYYAIKWCHYACPTWELEEDLASYSNPITQYCLDLVRNVVQ
;
A
#
# COMPACT_ATOMS: atom_id res chain seq x y z
N MET A 1 10.95 -16.54 -12.45
CA MET A 1 9.90 -15.61 -12.92
C MET A 1 10.40 -14.19 -12.72
N PRO A 2 10.17 -13.25 -13.65
CA PRO A 2 10.73 -11.92 -13.53
C PRO A 2 10.16 -11.21 -12.31
N ALA A 3 11.04 -10.60 -11.51
CA ALA A 3 10.65 -9.72 -10.43
C ALA A 3 9.83 -8.58 -11.03
N LEU A 4 8.61 -8.38 -10.52
CA LEU A 4 7.86 -7.18 -10.82
C LEU A 4 8.51 -6.06 -10.01
N THR A 5 9.36 -5.29 -10.69
CA THR A 5 10.09 -4.14 -10.16
C THR A 5 9.20 -2.90 -10.16
N ASP A 6 9.47 -1.99 -9.24
CA ASP A 6 8.78 -0.71 -9.09
C ASP A 6 8.85 0.11 -10.41
N GLY A 7 7.73 0.71 -10.82
CA GLY A 7 7.61 1.48 -12.05
C GLY A 7 6.35 1.18 -12.89
N PRO A 8 6.07 1.99 -13.93
CA PRO A 8 4.88 1.83 -14.77
C PRO A 8 4.90 0.47 -15.48
N LEU A 9 3.80 -0.28 -15.31
CA LEU A 9 3.68 -1.64 -15.80
C LEU A 9 3.57 -1.65 -17.34
N SER A 10 4.57 -2.24 -18.01
CA SER A 10 4.56 -2.46 -19.46
C SER A 10 3.50 -3.47 -19.92
N LYS A 11 2.90 -4.22 -18.99
CA LYS A 11 1.76 -5.13 -19.23
C LYS A 11 0.69 -4.91 -18.16
N ARG A 12 -0.54 -4.68 -18.60
CA ARG A 12 -1.72 -4.56 -17.74
C ARG A 12 -1.93 -5.85 -16.94
N ILE A 13 -1.77 -5.79 -15.62
CA ILE A 13 -2.04 -6.94 -14.73
C ILE A 13 -3.52 -6.92 -14.38
N LEU A 14 -4.27 -7.89 -14.89
CA LEU A 14 -5.69 -8.06 -14.52
C LEU A 14 -5.80 -8.90 -13.26
N LEU A 15 -6.58 -8.41 -12.29
CA LEU A 15 -6.85 -9.09 -11.03
C LEU A 15 -8.20 -9.79 -11.11
N GLN A 16 -8.20 -11.07 -10.77
CA GLN A 16 -9.45 -11.80 -10.56
C GLN A 16 -10.00 -11.38 -9.20
N THR A 17 -11.13 -10.68 -9.19
CA THR A 17 -11.85 -10.36 -7.97
C THR A 17 -13.27 -10.90 -8.04
N PRO A 18 -13.88 -11.30 -6.91
CA PRO A 18 -15.26 -11.81 -6.90
C PRO A 18 -16.30 -10.80 -7.38
N TRP A 19 -15.99 -9.50 -7.27
CA TRP A 19 -16.93 -8.40 -7.50
C TRP A 19 -16.71 -7.68 -8.84
N SER A 20 -15.53 -7.81 -9.47
CA SER A 20 -15.28 -7.25 -10.81
C SER A 20 -14.17 -7.99 -11.57
N PRO A 21 -14.40 -8.38 -12.84
CA PRO A 21 -13.38 -9.00 -13.68
C PRO A 21 -12.40 -7.98 -14.30
N ASN A 22 -12.68 -6.68 -14.17
CA ASN A 22 -11.97 -5.62 -14.91
C ASN A 22 -11.04 -4.78 -14.03
N VAL A 23 -10.66 -5.29 -12.85
CA VAL A 23 -9.70 -4.62 -11.98
C VAL A 23 -8.30 -4.78 -12.58
N ALA A 24 -7.64 -3.67 -12.89
CA ALA A 24 -6.31 -3.67 -13.45
C ALA A 24 -5.33 -2.95 -12.54
N VAL A 25 -4.11 -3.47 -12.41
CA VAL A 25 -3.02 -2.73 -11.77
C VAL A 25 -2.52 -1.68 -12.75
N GLN A 26 -2.59 -0.42 -12.32
CA GLN A 26 -2.04 0.71 -13.06
C GLN A 26 -0.55 0.84 -12.76
N GLU A 27 -0.19 0.81 -11.47
CA GLU A 27 1.17 1.05 -11.01
C GLU A 27 1.48 0.24 -9.74
N ILE A 28 2.74 -0.22 -9.63
CA ILE A 28 3.29 -0.78 -8.39
C ILE A 28 4.14 0.32 -7.76
N LEU A 29 3.73 0.77 -6.57
CA LEU A 29 4.31 1.88 -5.85
C LEU A 29 5.40 1.43 -4.87
N CYS A 30 5.22 0.24 -4.29
CA CYS A 30 6.23 -0.37 -3.43
C CYS A 30 6.01 -1.87 -3.28
N SER A 31 7.01 -2.55 -2.73
CA SER A 31 6.87 -3.94 -2.31
C SER A 31 7.56 -4.21 -0.97
N VAL A 32 7.02 -5.16 -0.23
CA VAL A 32 7.63 -5.66 1.02
C VAL A 32 7.53 -7.18 1.08
N GLN A 33 8.67 -7.80 1.36
CA GLN A 33 8.77 -9.24 1.55
C GLN A 33 8.37 -9.62 2.98
N THR A 34 7.67 -10.73 3.11
CA THR A 34 7.34 -11.36 4.38
C THR A 34 7.84 -12.81 4.37
N GLU A 35 7.77 -13.48 5.52
CA GLU A 35 8.18 -14.88 5.63
C GLU A 35 7.39 -15.84 4.72
N HIS A 36 6.17 -15.45 4.31
CA HIS A 36 5.24 -16.32 3.60
C HIS A 36 4.87 -15.83 2.19
N GLY A 37 5.41 -14.69 1.76
CA GLY A 37 5.07 -14.10 0.49
C GLY A 37 5.52 -12.65 0.36
N GLN A 38 4.85 -11.92 -0.51
CA GLN A 38 5.18 -10.53 -0.81
C GLN A 38 3.92 -9.70 -0.87
N PHE A 39 3.94 -8.55 -0.20
CA PHE A 39 2.93 -7.51 -0.39
C PHE A 39 3.41 -6.51 -1.44
N LEU A 40 2.48 -6.10 -2.31
CA LEU A 40 2.69 -5.07 -3.32
C LEU A 40 1.69 -3.95 -3.07
N GLY A 41 2.20 -2.75 -2.79
CA GLY A 41 1.40 -1.54 -2.69
C GLY A 41 1.16 -1.03 -4.11
N VAL A 42 -0.10 -0.94 -4.52
CA VAL A 42 -0.47 -0.67 -5.91
C VAL A 42 -1.53 0.41 -6.02
N LYS A 43 -1.50 1.10 -7.17
CA LYS A 43 -2.63 1.84 -7.70
C LYS A 43 -3.38 0.96 -8.69
N ILE A 44 -4.71 0.83 -8.53
CA ILE A 44 -5.54 0.06 -9.46
C ILE A 44 -6.50 0.97 -10.22
N ASP A 45 -6.79 0.60 -11.46
CA ASP A 45 -7.91 1.13 -12.21
C ASP A 45 -9.18 0.36 -11.85
N LEU A 46 -10.15 1.04 -11.26
CA LEU A 46 -11.51 0.54 -11.11
C LEU A 46 -12.31 0.89 -12.38
N PRO A 47 -13.15 -0.04 -12.90
CA PRO A 47 -14.06 0.31 -13.99
C PRO A 47 -14.97 1.48 -13.58
N MET A 48 -15.06 2.50 -14.45
CA MET A 48 -15.79 3.76 -14.20
C MET A 48 -17.19 3.52 -13.64
N GLY A 49 -17.51 4.19 -12.53
CA GLY A 49 -18.86 4.21 -11.92
C GLY A 49 -18.88 3.71 -10.48
N ASP A 50 -17.97 2.81 -10.12
CA ASP A 50 -17.88 2.29 -8.76
C ASP A 50 -16.80 3.06 -7.98
N SER A 51 -17.15 4.24 -7.48
CA SER A 51 -16.35 4.90 -6.45
C SER A 51 -16.43 4.04 -5.19
N TRP A 52 -15.41 3.24 -4.90
CA TRP A 52 -15.30 2.58 -3.60
C TRP A 52 -15.22 3.68 -2.53
N PRO A 53 -16.10 3.69 -1.52
CA PRO A 53 -16.13 4.78 -0.55
C PRO A 53 -14.79 4.83 0.21
N GLY A 54 -14.12 5.98 0.17
CA GLY A 54 -12.98 6.29 1.03
C GLY A 54 -11.58 6.22 0.41
N ASN A 55 -11.42 5.99 -0.90
CA ASN A 55 -10.08 6.02 -1.51
C ASN A 55 -10.10 6.63 -2.92
N ALA A 56 -9.91 7.94 -3.02
CA ALA A 56 -9.97 8.69 -4.28
C ALA A 56 -8.98 8.18 -5.33
N ASP A 57 -7.86 7.60 -4.91
CA ASP A 57 -6.82 7.09 -5.81
C ASP A 57 -6.74 5.56 -5.90
N ALA A 58 -7.73 4.85 -5.35
CA ALA A 58 -7.80 3.39 -5.44
C ALA A 58 -6.46 2.71 -5.08
N LEU A 59 -5.87 3.12 -3.94
CA LEU A 59 -4.67 2.48 -3.40
C LEU A 59 -5.04 1.17 -2.71
N HIS A 60 -4.40 0.08 -3.13
CA HIS A 60 -4.66 -1.25 -2.60
C HIS A 60 -3.36 -2.00 -2.33
N TRP A 61 -3.50 -3.10 -1.58
CA TRP A 61 -2.43 -4.07 -1.37
C TRP A 61 -2.77 -5.35 -2.12
N LEU A 62 -1.81 -5.86 -2.87
CA LEU A 62 -1.85 -7.21 -3.42
C LEU A 62 -0.95 -8.10 -2.59
N TYR A 63 -1.31 -9.37 -2.50
CA TYR A 63 -0.47 -10.39 -1.90
C TYR A 63 -0.10 -11.44 -2.92
N ARG A 64 1.19 -11.75 -2.99
CA ARG A 64 1.75 -12.81 -3.80
C ARG A 64 2.27 -13.91 -2.90
N ASP A 65 1.75 -15.11 -3.11
CA ASP A 65 2.29 -16.34 -2.52
C ASP A 65 2.41 -17.44 -3.59
N LYS A 66 2.62 -18.68 -3.13
CA LYS A 66 2.72 -19.87 -3.99
C LYS A 66 1.49 -20.11 -4.88
N ASN A 67 0.33 -19.57 -4.51
CA ASN A 67 -0.92 -19.74 -5.25
C ASN A 67 -1.16 -18.61 -6.27
N GLY A 68 -0.28 -17.60 -6.32
CA GLY A 68 -0.34 -16.51 -7.28
C GLY A 68 -0.60 -15.15 -6.61
N LEU A 69 -0.96 -14.17 -7.45
CA LEU A 69 -1.22 -12.79 -7.05
C LEU A 69 -2.71 -12.59 -6.82
N ARG A 70 -3.09 -12.07 -5.65
CA ARG A 70 -4.48 -11.75 -5.30
C ARG A 70 -4.60 -10.37 -4.67
N LEU A 71 -5.77 -9.75 -4.83
CA LEU A 71 -6.12 -8.55 -4.09
C LEU A 71 -6.24 -8.91 -2.60
N TRP A 72 -5.53 -8.20 -1.73
CA TRP A 72 -5.61 -8.43 -0.30
C TRP A 72 -6.86 -7.76 0.28
N GLN A 73 -7.80 -8.57 0.75
CA GLN A 73 -9.10 -8.12 1.28
C GLN A 73 -9.30 -8.50 2.75
N GLU A 74 -8.31 -9.10 3.42
CA GLU A 74 -8.47 -9.55 4.80
C GLU A 74 -8.37 -8.38 5.78
N ILE A 75 -9.53 -7.77 6.07
CA ILE A 75 -9.73 -6.66 6.99
C ILE A 75 -9.41 -7.06 8.45
N GLN A 76 -9.41 -8.37 8.77
CA GLN A 76 -9.17 -8.89 10.12
C GLN A 76 -7.73 -8.64 10.63
N GLN A 77 -6.76 -8.41 9.74
CA GLN A 77 -5.37 -8.13 10.10
C GLN A 77 -4.99 -6.65 10.00
N ARG A 78 -5.97 -5.75 9.89
CA ARG A 78 -5.71 -4.32 10.00
C ARG A 78 -5.67 -3.94 11.47
N PRO A 79 -4.72 -3.10 11.90
CA PRO A 79 -4.81 -2.47 13.21
C PRO A 79 -6.17 -1.77 13.33
N ARG A 80 -6.87 -1.97 14.45
CA ARG A 80 -8.17 -1.31 14.67
C ARG A 80 -7.95 -0.12 15.58
N ALA A 81 -8.62 1.00 15.28
CA ALA A 81 -8.64 2.16 16.17
C ALA A 81 -9.19 1.87 17.58
N ALA A 82 -9.86 0.72 17.77
CA ALA A 82 -10.38 0.25 19.06
C ALA A 82 -9.36 -0.56 19.88
N ASP A 83 -8.14 -0.78 19.37
CA ASP A 83 -7.09 -1.44 20.15
C ASP A 83 -6.64 -0.52 21.30
N VAL A 84 -6.40 -1.12 22.48
CA VAL A 84 -6.15 -0.42 23.77
C VAL A 84 -4.93 0.52 23.71
N SER A 85 -4.05 0.32 22.73
CA SER A 85 -2.94 1.18 22.38
C SER A 85 -2.93 1.37 20.87
N PRO A 86 -2.63 2.58 20.36
CA PRO A 86 -2.32 2.76 18.94
C PRO A 86 -1.18 1.80 18.53
N PRO A 87 -1.28 1.13 17.38
CA PRO A 87 -0.25 0.21 16.89
C PRO A 87 1.06 0.95 16.64
N GLU A 88 2.21 0.31 16.89
CA GLU A 88 3.51 0.91 16.56
C GLU A 88 3.86 0.73 15.08
N ILE A 89 4.47 1.75 14.48
CA ILE A 89 5.03 1.67 13.12
C ILE A 89 6.34 0.89 13.18
N GLU A 90 6.40 -0.24 12.48
CA GLU A 90 7.66 -0.96 12.24
C GLU A 90 8.51 -0.19 11.22
N ARG A 91 7.86 0.26 10.13
CA ARG A 91 8.56 0.92 9.01
C ARG A 91 7.59 1.66 8.09
N VAL A 92 8.05 2.79 7.57
CA VAL A 92 7.43 3.49 6.43
C VAL A 92 8.07 2.94 5.16
N LEU A 93 7.26 2.37 4.27
CA LEU A 93 7.73 1.67 3.06
C LEU A 93 7.84 2.60 1.86
N ALA A 94 6.86 3.49 1.69
CA ALA A 94 6.77 4.43 0.59
C ALA A 94 5.78 5.55 0.95
N HIS A 95 5.74 6.58 0.10
CA HIS A 95 4.66 7.56 0.07
C HIS A 95 4.08 7.66 -1.34
N TYR A 96 2.83 8.09 -1.44
CA TYR A 96 2.16 8.41 -2.68
C TYR A 96 1.45 9.74 -2.54
N GLU A 97 1.75 10.66 -3.44
CA GLU A 97 1.06 11.95 -3.54
C GLU A 97 0.01 11.88 -4.66
N THR A 98 -1.22 12.21 -4.30
CA THR A 98 -2.36 12.25 -5.22
C THR A 98 -2.36 13.55 -6.03
N GLN A 99 -3.21 13.62 -7.06
CA GLN A 99 -3.36 14.83 -7.87
C GLN A 99 -3.99 16.01 -7.09
N ASP A 100 -4.68 15.73 -5.99
CA ASP A 100 -5.26 16.73 -5.08
C ASP A 100 -4.37 17.03 -3.86
N ASN A 101 -3.07 16.73 -3.95
CA ASN A 101 -2.04 16.97 -2.94
C ASN A 101 -2.30 16.28 -1.60
N ARG A 102 -3.00 15.14 -1.59
CA ARG A 102 -3.06 14.27 -0.42
C ARG A 102 -1.86 13.35 -0.43
N VAL A 103 -1.27 13.15 0.74
CA VAL A 103 -0.15 12.22 0.91
C VAL A 103 -0.63 10.98 1.64
N TYR A 104 -0.40 9.83 1.03
CA TYR A 104 -0.61 8.52 1.63
C TYR A 104 0.75 7.89 1.92
N TYR A 105 0.90 7.32 3.11
CA TYR A 105 2.07 6.55 3.48
C TYR A 105 1.76 5.05 3.51
N ALA A 106 2.62 4.25 2.90
CA ALA A 106 2.58 2.80 3.01
C ALA A 106 3.25 2.40 4.34
N ILE A 107 2.46 1.95 5.31
CA ILE A 107 2.93 1.64 6.67
C ILE A 107 2.96 0.14 6.90
N LYS A 108 4.11 -0.35 7.35
CA LYS A 108 4.25 -1.66 7.97
C LYS A 108 4.15 -1.48 9.48
N TRP A 109 3.18 -2.16 10.10
CA TRP A 109 2.93 -2.11 11.53
C TRP A 109 3.58 -3.27 12.27
N CYS A 110 4.04 -3.02 13.50
CA CYS A 110 4.52 -4.04 14.41
C CYS A 110 3.41 -5.09 14.65
N HIS A 111 3.77 -6.37 14.61
CA HIS A 111 2.88 -7.52 14.87
C HIS A 111 1.74 -7.77 13.86
N TYR A 112 1.57 -6.94 12.84
CA TYR A 112 0.58 -7.16 11.78
C TYR A 112 1.26 -7.63 10.52
N ALA A 113 0.81 -8.71 9.89
CA ALA A 113 1.42 -9.18 8.65
C ALA A 113 1.23 -8.20 7.49
N CYS A 114 0.02 -7.65 7.35
CA CYS A 114 -0.38 -6.77 6.26
C CYS A 114 0.03 -5.31 6.50
N PRO A 115 0.71 -4.67 5.54
CA PRO A 115 0.86 -3.21 5.52
C PRO A 115 -0.47 -2.50 5.19
N THR A 116 -0.54 -1.20 5.45
CA THR A 116 -1.70 -0.37 5.08
C THR A 116 -1.26 0.91 4.37
N TRP A 117 -2.21 1.55 3.69
CA TRP A 117 -2.05 2.93 3.21
C TRP A 117 -2.80 3.83 4.19
N GLU A 118 -2.09 4.78 4.78
CA GLU A 118 -2.64 5.73 5.74
C GLU A 118 -2.49 7.15 5.21
N LEU A 119 -3.51 7.98 5.41
CA LEU A 119 -3.42 9.41 5.12
C LEU A 119 -2.47 10.09 6.09
N GLU A 120 -1.73 11.09 5.63
CA GLU A 120 -0.84 11.88 6.47
C GLU A 120 -1.55 12.48 7.69
N GLU A 121 -2.79 12.97 7.51
CA GLU A 121 -3.59 13.56 8.59
C GLU A 121 -3.95 12.56 9.70
N ASP A 122 -4.06 11.26 9.37
CA ASP A 122 -4.34 10.20 10.33
C ASP A 122 -3.09 9.77 11.12
N LEU A 123 -1.89 10.17 10.66
CA LEU A 123 -0.61 9.79 11.24
C LEU A 123 -0.02 10.83 12.21
N ALA A 124 -0.82 11.78 12.68
CA ALA A 124 -0.36 12.87 13.56
C ALA A 124 0.41 12.38 14.81
N SER A 125 -0.02 11.26 15.41
CA SER A 125 0.63 10.64 16.58
C SER A 125 1.95 9.92 16.26
N TYR A 126 2.29 9.80 14.98
CA TYR A 126 3.44 9.04 14.46
C TYR A 126 4.45 9.95 13.74
N SER A 127 4.52 11.22 14.13
CA SER A 127 5.38 12.21 13.46
C SER A 127 6.87 11.84 13.42
N ASN A 128 7.38 11.16 14.45
CA ASN A 128 8.79 10.76 14.53
C ASN A 128 9.22 9.81 13.38
N PRO A 129 8.61 8.61 13.22
CA PRO A 129 8.98 7.71 12.13
C PRO A 129 8.73 8.30 10.73
N ILE A 130 7.70 9.14 10.56
CA ILE A 130 7.41 9.81 9.30
C ILE A 130 8.49 10.86 8.97
N THR A 131 8.87 11.68 9.95
CA THR A 131 9.95 12.66 9.78
C THR A 131 11.26 11.98 9.42
N GLN A 132 11.59 10.87 10.10
CA GLN A 132 12.81 10.13 9.83
C GLN A 132 12.83 9.59 8.40
N TYR A 133 11.72 9.02 7.93
CA TYR A 133 11.57 8.58 6.54
C TYR A 133 11.83 9.73 5.54
N CYS A 134 11.22 10.90 5.75
CA CYS A 134 11.41 12.06 4.87
C CYS A 134 12.88 12.55 4.86
N LEU A 135 13.55 12.56 6.02
CA LEU A 135 14.97 12.93 6.10
C LEU A 135 15.86 11.97 5.31
N ASP A 136 15.57 10.67 5.39
CA ASP A 136 16.35 9.66 4.69
C ASP A 136 16.12 9.72 3.17
N LEU A 137 14.91 10.06 2.71
CA LEU A 137 14.67 10.37 1.29
C LEU A 137 15.53 11.52 0.79
N VAL A 138 15.57 12.65 1.51
CA VAL A 138 16.37 13.82 1.11
C VAL A 138 17.86 13.46 1.05
N ARG A 139 18.36 12.71 2.03
CA ARG A 139 19.77 12.26 2.04
C ARG A 139 20.13 11.40 0.84
N ASN A 140 19.22 10.53 0.41
CA ASN A 140 19.45 9.62 -0.71
C ASN A 140 19.33 10.30 -2.08
N VAL A 141 18.64 11.45 -2.17
CA VAL A 141 18.53 12.25 -3.41
C VAL A 141 19.76 13.15 -3.62
N VAL A 142 20.50 13.46 -2.55
CA VAL A 142 21.66 14.37 -2.59
C VAL A 142 23.00 13.63 -2.83
N GLN A 143 22.97 12.31 -2.99
CA GLN A 143 24.12 11.47 -3.36
C GLN A 143 24.12 11.13 -4.85
#